data_AF-A0A1C5MEF0-F1
#
_entry.id   AF-A0A1C5MEF0-F1
#
_cell.length_a   1.000
_cell.length_b   1.000
_cell.length_c   1.000
_cell.angle_alpha   90.00
_cell.angle_beta   90.00
_cell.angle_gamma   90.00
#
_symmetry.space_group_name_H-M   'P 1'
#
loop_
_entity.id
_entity.type
_entity.pdbx_description
1 polymer ?
#
loop_
_entity_poly.entity_id
_entity_poly.type
_entity_poly.pdbx_seq_one_letter_code
_entity_poly.pdbx_strand_id
1 'polypeptide(L)'
;MEAEVLEKARVILETYDVASWADFRENDPNVLDGYSMSFQVKFTDGRKIEASGSNQFPKNCRDVFSELDELTAEAKNQFYR
;
A
#
# COMPACT_ATOMS: atom_id res chain seq x y z
N MET A 1 20.22 -6.93 1.30
CA MET A 1 19.05 -7.01 0.42
C MET A 1 17.76 -6.84 1.20
N GLU A 2 17.36 -7.75 2.08
CA GLU A 2 16.08 -7.61 2.83
C GLU A 2 16.00 -6.36 3.72
N ALA A 3 17.06 -6.07 4.50
CA ALA A 3 17.10 -4.87 5.34
C ALA A 3 17.03 -3.56 4.54
N GLU A 4 17.62 -3.53 3.34
CA GLU A 4 17.58 -2.36 2.46
C GLU A 4 16.20 -2.19 1.81
N VAL A 5 15.54 -3.28 1.43
CA VAL A 5 14.17 -3.25 0.91
C VAL A 5 13.20 -2.78 2.00
N LEU A 6 13.34 -3.27 3.23
CA LEU A 6 12.52 -2.83 4.36
C LEU A 6 12.73 -1.35 4.70
N GLU A 7 13.97 -0.86 4.60
CA GLU A 7 14.28 0.56 4.78
C GLU A 7 13.59 1.42 3.72
N LYS A 8 13.73 1.04 2.44
CA LYS A 8 13.06 1.75 1.32
C LYS A 8 11.54 1.72 1.46
N ALA A 9 10.97 0.56 1.81
CA ALA A 9 9.55 0.44 2.09
C ALA A 9 9.12 1.39 3.22
N ARG A 10 9.89 1.47 4.33
CA ARG A 10 9.59 2.41 5.41
C ARG A 10 9.60 3.86 4.93
N VAL A 11 10.61 4.26 4.15
CA VAL A 11 10.69 5.63 3.60
C VAL A 11 9.49 5.96 2.72
N ILE A 12 9.03 5.03 1.87
CA ILE A 12 7.81 5.22 1.06
C ILE A 12 6.60 5.46 1.98
N LEU A 13 6.39 4.60 2.97
CA LEU A 13 5.26 4.71 3.89
C LEU A 13 5.26 6.03 4.67
N GLU A 14 6.43 6.50 5.11
CA GLU A 14 6.60 7.77 5.82
C GLU A 14 6.38 8.98 4.89
N THR A 15 6.92 8.94 3.67
CA THR A 15 6.84 10.03 2.68
C THR A 15 5.39 10.33 2.30
N TYR A 16 4.57 9.29 2.18
CA TYR A 16 3.16 9.41 1.80
C TYR A 16 2.21 9.51 2.99
N ASP A 17 2.74 9.55 4.23
CA ASP A 17 1.95 9.52 5.47
C ASP A 17 0.91 8.39 5.46
N VAL A 18 1.34 7.17 5.10
CA VAL A 18 0.44 6.00 5.01
C VAL A 18 -0.18 5.64 6.36
N ALA A 19 0.41 6.09 7.47
CA ALA A 19 -0.20 6.00 8.79
C ALA A 19 -1.57 6.70 8.85
N SER A 20 -1.79 7.78 8.09
CA SER A 20 -3.08 8.47 7.98
C SER A 20 -4.18 7.62 7.33
N TRP A 21 -3.83 6.51 6.66
CA TRP A 21 -4.81 5.61 6.06
C TRP A 21 -5.40 4.63 7.08
N ALA A 22 -4.88 4.60 8.31
CA ALA A 22 -5.40 3.71 9.35
C ALA A 22 -6.92 3.83 9.47
N ASP A 23 -7.59 2.69 9.41
CA ASP A 23 -9.05 2.56 9.48
C ASP A 23 -9.83 3.18 8.30
N PHE A 24 -9.16 3.61 7.24
CA PHE A 24 -9.82 4.04 6.01
C PHE A 24 -10.63 2.88 5.42
N ARG A 25 -11.96 3.03 5.39
CA ARG A 25 -12.90 2.02 4.89
C ARG A 25 -14.05 2.70 4.16
N GLU A 26 -13.73 3.22 2.98
CA GLU A 26 -14.68 4.00 2.18
C GLU A 26 -15.16 3.24 0.95
N ASN A 27 -16.36 3.62 0.49
CA ASN A 27 -16.96 3.09 -0.73
C ASN A 27 -17.78 4.20 -1.39
N ASP A 28 -17.45 4.56 -2.63
CA ASP A 28 -18.30 5.44 -3.43
C ASP A 28 -19.17 4.60 -4.39
N PRO A 29 -20.48 4.44 -4.11
CA PRO A 29 -21.37 3.67 -4.97
C PRO A 29 -21.73 4.39 -6.27
N ASN A 30 -21.42 5.68 -6.41
CA ASN A 30 -21.77 6.49 -7.58
C ASN A 30 -20.64 6.53 -8.62
N VAL A 31 -19.44 6.08 -8.26
CA VAL A 31 -18.31 5.93 -9.18
C VAL A 31 -18.24 4.47 -9.60
N LEU A 32 -18.25 4.23 -10.92
CA LEU A 32 -18.23 2.88 -11.51
C LEU A 32 -16.92 2.66 -12.28
N ASP A 33 -15.78 2.98 -11.66
CA ASP A 33 -14.47 2.70 -12.26
C ASP A 33 -14.03 1.24 -12.06
N GLY A 34 -14.69 0.52 -11.16
CA GLY A 34 -14.45 -0.90 -10.89
C GLY A 34 -13.15 -1.16 -10.12
N TYR A 35 -12.49 -0.11 -9.62
CA TYR A 35 -11.25 -0.25 -8.86
C TYR A 35 -11.57 -0.47 -7.37
N SER A 36 -10.84 -1.43 -6.80
CA SER A 36 -10.81 -1.66 -5.36
C SER A 36 -9.38 -1.69 -4.87
N MET A 37 -9.20 -1.35 -3.60
CA MET A 37 -7.93 -1.31 -2.91
C MET A 37 -8.07 -2.00 -1.56
N SER A 38 -7.06 -2.78 -1.23
CA SER A 38 -6.83 -3.30 0.12
C SER A 38 -5.35 -3.15 0.43
N PHE A 39 -5.05 -2.65 1.62
CA PHE A 39 -3.68 -2.40 2.07
C PHE A 39 -3.51 -2.80 3.52
N GLN A 40 -2.38 -3.45 3.83
CA GLN A 40 -2.03 -3.82 5.19
C GLN A 40 -0.51 -3.75 5.40
N VAL A 41 -0.11 -3.12 6.51
CA VAL A 41 1.26 -3.19 7.05
C VAL A 41 1.17 -3.77 8.45
N LYS A 42 2.00 -4.77 8.75
CA LYS A 42 2.14 -5.36 10.09
C LYS A 42 3.51 -5.03 10.65
N PHE A 43 3.54 -4.42 11.83
CA PHE A 43 4.77 -4.14 12.55
C PHE A 43 5.17 -5.33 13.41
N THR A 44 6.45 -5.39 13.78
CA THR A 44 7.02 -6.47 14.61
C THR A 44 6.43 -6.51 16.02
N ASP A 45 5.90 -5.40 16.51
CA ASP A 45 5.19 -5.30 17.79
C ASP A 45 3.71 -5.71 17.71
N GLY A 46 3.25 -6.19 16.55
CA GLY A 46 1.89 -6.66 16.33
C GLY A 46 0.89 -5.55 15.98
N ARG A 47 1.29 -4.28 15.98
CA ARG A 47 0.45 -3.21 15.42
C ARG A 47 0.26 -3.41 13.93
N LYS A 48 -0.84 -2.87 13.41
CA LYS A 48 -1.14 -2.89 11.98
C LYS A 48 -1.74 -1.58 11.53
N ILE A 49 -1.41 -1.21 10.29
CA ILE A 49 -2.18 -0.25 9.50
C ILE A 49 -3.01 -1.09 8.55
N GLU A 50 -4.30 -0.81 8.46
CA GLU A 50 -5.19 -1.43 7.50
C GLU A 50 -6.08 -0.37 6.86
N ALA A 51 -6.25 -0.50 5.55
CA ALA A 51 -7.08 0.38 4.74
C ALA A 51 -7.74 -0.42 3.61
N SER A 52 -8.97 -0.08 3.29
CA SER A 52 -9.69 -0.65 2.15
C SER A 52 -10.57 0.41 1.49
N GLY A 53 -10.68 0.37 0.17
CA GLY A 53 -11.46 1.33 -0.59
C GLY A 53 -12.10 0.71 -1.82
N SER A 54 -13.33 1.08 -2.14
CA SER A 54 -13.98 0.73 -3.41
C SER A 54 -14.43 2.01 -4.10
N ASN A 55 -13.91 2.27 -5.30
CA ASN A 55 -14.11 3.51 -6.06
C ASN A 55 -13.76 4.82 -5.30
N GLN A 56 -13.19 4.71 -4.10
CA GLN A 56 -12.74 5.80 -3.24
C GLN A 56 -11.47 5.35 -2.53
N PHE A 57 -10.44 6.18 -2.59
CA PHE A 57 -9.09 5.79 -2.17
C PHE A 57 -8.49 6.85 -1.25
N PRO A 58 -7.57 6.46 -0.34
CA PRO A 58 -6.75 7.41 0.37
C PRO A 58 -5.92 8.27 -0.60
N LYS A 59 -5.53 9.45 -0.15
CA LYS A 59 -4.67 10.34 -0.93
C LYS A 59 -3.36 9.63 -1.30
N ASN A 60 -2.93 9.81 -2.56
CA ASN A 60 -1.68 9.25 -3.12
C ASN A 60 -1.62 7.71 -3.16
N CYS A 61 -2.77 7.01 -3.03
CA CYS A 61 -2.81 5.55 -3.03
C CYS A 61 -2.12 4.90 -4.25
N ARG A 62 -2.31 5.49 -5.44
CA ARG A 62 -1.71 4.97 -6.67
C ARG A 62 -0.19 5.12 -6.69
N ASP A 63 0.32 6.24 -6.21
CA ASP A 63 1.76 6.52 -6.18
C ASP A 63 2.47 5.55 -5.22
N VAL A 64 1.92 5.35 -4.02
CA VAL A 64 2.44 4.37 -3.05
C VAL A 64 2.49 2.97 -3.65
N PHE A 65 1.43 2.53 -4.34
CA PHE A 65 1.40 1.21 -4.95
C PHE A 65 2.39 1.08 -6.10
N SER A 66 2.58 2.14 -6.89
CA SER A 66 3.59 2.18 -7.95
C SER A 66 5.00 2.02 -7.38
N GLU A 67 5.35 2.79 -6.35
CA GLU A 67 6.68 2.72 -5.74
C GLU A 67 6.94 1.38 -5.04
N LEU A 68 5.93 0.80 -4.38
CA LEU A 68 6.05 -0.54 -3.80
C LEU A 68 6.17 -1.64 -4.88
N ASP A 69 5.49 -1.51 -6.02
CA ASP A 69 5.61 -2.45 -7.13
C ASP A 69 7.02 -2.38 -7.76
N GLU A 70 7.55 -1.18 -7.97
CA GLU A 70 8.92 -0.97 -8.44
C GLU A 70 9.96 -1.53 -7.47
N LEU A 71 9.79 -1.30 -6.17
CA LEU A 71 10.68 -1.81 -5.12
C LEU A 71 10.69 -3.35 -5.08
N THR A 72 9.57 -4.00 -5.42
CA THR A 72 9.42 -5.46 -5.36
C THR A 72 9.51 -6.15 -6.72
N ALA A 73 9.78 -5.39 -7.80
CA ALA A 73 9.76 -5.89 -9.17
C ALA A 73 10.70 -7.10 -9.38
N GLU A 74 11.88 -7.09 -8.77
CA GLU A 74 12.83 -8.20 -8.88
C GLU A 74 12.29 -9.47 -8.20
N ALA A 75 11.76 -9.35 -6.98
CA ALA A 75 11.15 -10.46 -6.26
C ALA A 75 9.90 -11.00 -6.97
N LYS A 76 9.09 -10.09 -7.53
CA LYS A 76 7.89 -10.42 -8.31
C LYS A 76 8.24 -11.24 -9.55
N ASN A 77 9.26 -10.82 -10.30
CA ASN A 77 9.74 -11.53 -11.49
C ASN A 77 10.29 -12.93 -11.19
N GLN A 78 10.85 -13.15 -9.99
CA GLN A 78 11.30 -14.48 -9.55
C GLN A 78 10.12 -15.39 -9.15
N PHE A 79 9.03 -14.81 -8.62
CA PHE A 79 7.84 -15.57 -8.21
C PHE A 79 6.94 -16.02 -9.38
N TYR A 80 6.91 -15.26 -10.47
CA TYR A 80 6.13 -15.59 -11.68
C TYR A 80 6.95 -16.34 -12.75
N ARG A 81 8.13 -16.86 -12.39
CA ARG A 81 8.98 -17.64 -13.28
C ARG A 81 8.60 -19.12 -13.33
#